data_AF-A0A973B250-F1
#
_entry.id   AF-A0A973B250-F1
#
_cell.length_a   1.000
_cell.length_b   1.000
_cell.length_c   1.000
_cell.angle_alpha   90.00
_cell.angle_beta   90.00
_cell.angle_gamma   90.00
#
_symmetry.space_group_name_H-M   'P 1'
#
loop_
_entity.id
_entity.type
_entity.pdbx_description
1 polymer ?
#
loop_
_entity_poly.entity_id
_entity_poly.type
_entity_poly.pdbx_seq_one_letter_code
_entity_poly.pdbx_strand_id
1 'polypeptide(L)' 'MSTDLYLHGGTIISGGRTISEATIRIRDGVIDDVSHELPPSGARVIDTTGSLMIPGVINT' A
#
# COMPACT_ATOMS: atom_id res chain seq x y z
N MET A 1 -9.36 -13.88 -12.78
CA MET A 1 -8.47 -13.98 -11.59
C MET A 1 -8.36 -12.61 -11.00
N SER A 2 -8.49 -12.46 -9.67
CA SER A 2 -8.35 -11.15 -9.02
C SER A 2 -6.91 -10.66 -9.22
N THR A 3 -6.73 -9.43 -9.68
CA THR A 3 -5.42 -8.84 -10.00
C THR A 3 -4.92 -7.93 -8.88
N ASP A 4 -5.35 -8.21 -7.65
CA ASP A 4 -5.07 -7.40 -6.48
C ASP A 4 -3.55 -7.33 -6.23
N LEU A 5 -3.08 -6.12 -6.00
CA LEU A 5 -1.71 -5.82 -5.63
C LEU A 5 -1.68 -5.34 -4.19
N TYR A 6 -0.74 -5.85 -3.41
CA TYR A 6 -0.50 -5.40 -2.05
C TYR A 6 0.87 -4.72 -1.96
N LEU A 7 0.91 -3.55 -1.32
CA LEU A 7 2.15 -2.95 -0.81
C LEU A 7 2.21 -3.24 0.68
N HIS A 8 3.30 -3.80 1.20
CA HIS A 8 3.33 -4.28 2.59
C HIS A 8 4.60 -3.85 3.34
N GLY A 9 4.45 -3.49 4.62
CA GLY A 9 5.56 -3.22 5.57
C GLY A 9 6.10 -1.80 5.55
N GLY A 10 5.67 -0.95 4.62
CA GLY A 10 6.16 0.43 4.50
C GLY A 10 5.46 1.42 5.44
N THR A 11 5.97 2.65 5.48
CA THR A 11 5.32 3.75 6.19
C THR A 11 4.57 4.66 5.21
N ILE A 12 3.26 4.81 5.41
CA ILE A 12 2.41 5.72 4.63
C ILE A 12 2.52 7.13 5.19
N ILE A 13 2.70 8.11 4.31
CA ILE A 13 2.56 9.54 4.63
C ILE A 13 1.45 10.12 3.76
N SER A 14 0.33 10.53 4.36
CA SER A 14 -0.83 11.05 3.62
C SER A 14 -1.63 12.05 4.44
N GLY A 15 -1.97 13.21 3.87
CA GLY A 15 -2.88 14.18 4.49
C GLY A 15 -2.47 14.64 5.90
N GLY A 16 -1.17 14.73 6.18
CA GLY A 16 -0.65 15.07 7.51
C GLY A 16 -0.67 13.92 8.53
N ARG A 17 -0.98 12.69 8.10
CA ARG A 17 -0.94 11.47 8.91
C ARG A 17 0.24 10.59 8.48
N THR A 18 0.78 9.88 9.46
CA THR A 18 1.82 8.86 9.26
C THR A 18 1.31 7.53 9.82
N ILE A 19 1.40 6.46 9.02
CA ILE A 19 0.99 5.10 9.41
C ILE A 19 2.17 4.17 9.14
N SER A 20 2.75 3.59 10.19
CA SER A 20 3.91 2.68 10.10
C SER A 20 3.46 1.23 9.89
N GLU A 21 4.34 0.40 9.31
CA GLU A 21 4.11 -1.03 9.07
C GLU A 21 2.77 -1.33 8.36
N ALA A 22 2.42 -0.48 7.39
CA ALA A 22 1.12 -0.50 6.75
C ALA A 22 1.08 -1.48 5.56
N THR A 23 -0.13 -1.95 5.28
CA THR A 23 -0.49 -2.68 4.07
C THR A 23 -1.50 -1.88 3.27
N ILE A 24 -1.22 -1.66 1.97
CA ILE A 24 -2.17 -1.07 1.02
C ILE A 24 -2.65 -2.16 0.06
N ARG A 25 -3.96 -2.34 -0.05
CA ARG A 25 -4.58 -3.15 -1.09
C ARG A 25 -4.98 -2.27 -2.27
N ILE A 26 -4.56 -2.67 -3.45
CA ILE A 26 -4.91 -2.03 -4.72
C ILE A 26 -5.72 -3.03 -5.55
N ARG A 27 -6.92 -2.64 -5.96
CA ARG A 27 -7.81 -3.43 -6.82
C ARG A 27 -8.26 -2.57 -8.00
N ASP A 28 -8.10 -3.10 -9.21
CA ASP A 28 -8.50 -2.43 -10.46
C ASP A 28 -7.99 -0.99 -10.58
N GLY A 29 -6.75 -0.75 -10.13
CA GLY A 29 -6.09 0.56 -10.17
C GLY A 29 -6.52 1.53 -9.06
N VAL A 30 -7.38 1.12 -8.13
CA VAL A 30 -7.89 1.94 -7.02
C VAL A 30 -7.35 1.40 -5.70
N ILE A 31 -7.05 2.29 -4.76
CA ILE A 31 -6.77 1.91 -3.37
C ILE A 31 -8.08 1.43 -2.75
N ASP A 32 -8.19 0.13 -2.51
CA ASP A 32 -9.40 -0.54 -1.99
C ASP A 32 -9.40 -0.54 -0.46
N ASP A 33 -8.23 -0.73 0.16
CA ASP A 33 -8.08 -0.76 1.61
C ASP A 33 -6.67 -0.33 2.08
N VAL A 34 -6.60 0.16 3.32
CA VAL A 34 -5.36 0.46 4.05
C VAL A 34 -5.48 -0.12 5.47
N SER A 35 -4.63 -1.07 5.81
CA SER A 35 -4.69 -1.80 7.08
C SER A 35 -3.29 -2.14 7.61
N HIS A 36 -3.23 -2.93 8.68
CA HIS A 36 -2.00 -3.55 9.19
C HIS A 36 -2.02 -5.07 8.99
N GLU A 37 -2.97 -5.58 8.21
CA GLU A 37 -3.14 -7.02 7.98
C GLU A 37 -2.09 -7.53 6.99
N LEU A 38 -1.69 -8.79 7.17
CA LEU A 38 -0.83 -9.45 6.21
C LEU A 38 -1.59 -9.69 4.89
N PRO A 39 -0.95 -9.48 3.73
CA PRO A 39 -1.53 -9.89 2.46
C PRO A 39 -1.89 -11.39 2.47
N PRO A 40 -2.99 -11.79 1.80
CA PRO A 40 -3.36 -13.20 1.73
C PRO A 40 -2.29 -14.01 0.99
N SER A 41 -2.18 -15.30 1.34
CA SER A 41 -1.20 -16.19 0.71
C SER A 41 -1.40 -16.26 -0.81
N GLY A 42 -0.30 -16.18 -1.56
CA GLY A 42 -0.31 -16.21 -3.02
C GLY A 42 -0.74 -14.91 -3.69
N ALA A 43 -1.02 -13.84 -2.93
CA ALA A 43 -1.25 -12.51 -3.49
C ALA A 43 0.00 -11.95 -4.16
N ARG A 44 -0.18 -11.03 -5.11
CA ARG A 44 0.91 -10.24 -5.64
C ARG A 44 1.30 -9.18 -4.62
N VAL A 45 2.51 -9.27 -4.08
CA VAL A 45 3.01 -8.38 -3.03
C VAL A 45 4.26 -7.65 -3.51
N ILE A 46 4.34 -6.36 -3.19
CA ILE A 46 5.57 -5.58 -3.19
C ILE A 46 5.93 -5.32 -1.73
N ASP A 47 7.10 -5.81 -1.32
CA ASP A 47 7.67 -5.49 -0.02
C ASP A 47 8.19 -4.05 -0.02
N THR A 48 7.69 -3.26 0.92
CA THR A 48 8.02 -1.84 1.09
C THR A 48 8.63 -1.57 2.46
N THR A 49 9.07 -2.60 3.17
CA THR A 49 9.72 -2.48 4.49
C THR A 49 10.86 -1.48 4.45
N GLY A 50 10.87 -0.55 5.41
CA GLY A 50 11.86 0.54 5.48
C GLY A 50 11.68 1.65 4.45
N SER A 51 10.66 1.58 3.59
CA SER A 51 10.36 2.61 2.58
C SER A 51 9.23 3.54 3.01
N LEU A 52 9.22 4.75 2.43
CA LEU A 52 8.10 5.67 2.52
C LEU A 52 7.15 5.50 1.33
N MET A 53 5.87 5.32 1.61
CA MET A 53 4.79 5.27 0.62
C MET A 53 4.05 6.61 0.65
N ILE A 54 4.14 7.36 -0.45
CA ILE A 54 3.52 8.68 -0.59
C ILE A 54 2.53 8.69 -1.75
N PRO A 55 1.48 9.54 -1.73
CA PRO A 55 0.71 9.84 -2.92
C PRO A 55 1.63 10.24 -4.07
N GLY A 56 1.28 9.80 -5.29
CA GLY A 56 2.01 10.22 -6.48
C GLY A 56 2.07 11.74 -6.58
N VAL A 57 3.27 12.26 -6.83
CA VAL A 57 3.48 13.70 -6.97
C VAL A 57 2.70 14.23 -8.18
N ILE A 58 2.07 15.39 -8.03
CA ILE A 58 1.40 16.09 -9.13
C ILE A 58 2.34 17.19 -9.60
N ASN A 59 2.72 17.14 -10.88
CA ASN A 59 3.46 18.21 -11.54
C ASN A 59 2.51 18.93 -12.49
N THR A 60 2.12 20.15 -12.13
CA THR A 60 1.12 20.97 -12.85
C THR A 60 1.77 21.97 -13.79
#